data_AF-K4KK76-F1
#
_entry.id   AF-K4KK76-F1
#
_cell.length_a   1.000
_cell.length_b   1.000
_cell.length_c   1.000
_cell.angle_alpha   90.00
_cell.angle_beta   90.00
_cell.angle_gamma   90.00
#
_symmetry.space_group_name_H-M   'P 1'
#
loop_
_entity.id
_entity.type
_entity.pdbx_description
1 polymer ?
#
loop_
_entity_poly.entity_id
_entity_poly.type
_entity_poly.pdbx_seq_one_letter_code
_entity_poly.pdbx_strand_id
1 'polypeptide(L)'
;MLNYSGSDAHAREIALHYANTLKTDTLLMAIIAGKAPVTCAKEATLLAEFYWQMLDLSASDEKHGVAVLGEVHNEHWMQRLLNIIGGYLEQNGYADEWETVCDRY
;
A
#
# COMPACT_ATOMS: atom_id res chain seq x y z
N MET A 1 8.10 -10.97 1.21
CA MET A 1 6.98 -10.51 0.34
C MET A 1 5.85 -10.06 1.25
N LEU A 2 4.99 -9.16 0.78
CA LEU A 2 3.79 -8.78 1.54
C LEU A 2 2.93 -10.01 1.80
N ASN A 3 2.49 -10.16 3.05
CA ASN A 3 1.69 -11.30 3.49
C ASN A 3 0.28 -10.84 3.84
N TYR A 4 -0.68 -11.25 3.01
CA TYR A 4 -2.11 -10.99 3.19
C TYR A 4 -2.80 -12.21 3.79
N SER A 5 -2.33 -12.68 4.94
CA SER A 5 -2.88 -13.87 5.60
C SER A 5 -4.22 -13.61 6.28
N GLY A 6 -4.98 -14.66 6.57
CA GLY A 6 -6.24 -14.55 7.31
C GLY A 6 -7.30 -13.76 6.53
N SER A 7 -7.84 -12.72 7.16
CA SER A 7 -8.88 -11.85 6.59
C SER A 7 -8.34 -10.70 5.72
N ASP A 8 -7.04 -10.66 5.43
CA ASP A 8 -6.41 -9.56 4.68
C ASP A 8 -6.52 -9.67 3.16
N ALA A 9 -7.26 -10.66 2.65
CA ALA A 9 -7.51 -10.81 1.22
C ALA A 9 -8.14 -9.54 0.61
N HIS A 10 -9.07 -8.90 1.33
CA HIS A 10 -9.71 -7.69 0.85
C HIS A 10 -8.78 -6.46 0.89
N ALA A 11 -7.92 -6.35 1.92
CA ALA A 11 -6.87 -5.33 1.96
C ALA A 11 -5.98 -5.39 0.71
N ARG A 12 -5.65 -6.61 0.25
CA ARG A 12 -4.91 -6.81 -1.00
C ARG A 12 -5.67 -6.31 -2.22
N GLU A 13 -6.97 -6.59 -2.31
CA GLU A 13 -7.81 -6.15 -3.43
C GLU A 13 -7.88 -4.63 -3.51
N ILE A 14 -8.01 -3.96 -2.35
CA ILE A 14 -7.99 -2.50 -2.25
C ILE A 14 -6.63 -1.94 -2.69
N ALA A 15 -5.52 -2.50 -2.19
CA ALA A 15 -4.19 -2.07 -2.61
C ALA A 15 -3.98 -2.25 -4.13
N LEU A 16 -4.49 -3.35 -4.71
CA LEU A 16 -4.43 -3.58 -6.15
C LEU A 16 -5.34 -2.62 -6.93
N HIS A 17 -6.51 -2.25 -6.41
CA HIS A 17 -7.36 -1.24 -7.02
C HIS A 17 -6.59 0.07 -7.18
N TYR A 18 -6.01 0.57 -6.09
CA TYR A 18 -5.27 1.83 -6.14
C TYR A 18 -3.96 1.75 -6.93
N ALA A 19 -3.25 0.61 -6.92
CA ALA A 19 -2.08 0.40 -7.78
C ALA A 19 -2.43 0.52 -9.27
N ASN A 20 -3.60 0.02 -9.68
CA ASN A 20 -4.10 0.19 -11.04
C ASN A 20 -4.46 1.65 -11.33
N THR A 21 -5.15 2.32 -10.40
CA THR A 21 -5.56 3.73 -10.54
C THR A 21 -4.36 4.67 -10.66
N LEU A 22 -3.31 4.43 -9.87
CA LEU A 22 -2.05 5.18 -9.89
C LEU A 22 -1.11 4.79 -11.05
N LYS A 23 -1.51 3.81 -11.88
CA LYS A 23 -0.74 3.31 -13.03
C LYS A 23 0.68 2.88 -12.67
N THR A 24 0.78 2.20 -11.54
CA THR A 24 2.04 1.67 -11.02
C THR A 24 2.68 0.67 -11.99
N ASP A 25 4.01 0.62 -12.04
CA ASP A 25 4.73 -0.31 -12.91
C ASP A 25 4.54 -1.79 -12.50
N THR A 26 4.89 -2.70 -13.41
CA THR A 26 4.69 -4.15 -13.24
C THR A 26 5.44 -4.74 -12.04
N LEU A 27 6.62 -4.21 -11.71
CA LEU A 27 7.43 -4.73 -10.60
C LEU A 27 6.78 -4.35 -9.27
N LEU A 28 6.45 -3.08 -9.09
CA LEU A 28 5.79 -2.61 -7.88
C LEU A 28 4.39 -3.24 -7.75
N MET A 29 3.67 -3.45 -8.86
CA MET A 29 2.41 -4.21 -8.85
C MET A 29 2.60 -5.66 -8.39
N ALA A 30 3.70 -6.32 -8.77
CA ALA A 30 4.01 -7.67 -8.30
C ALA A 30 4.36 -7.69 -6.79
N ILE A 31 5.06 -6.67 -6.30
CA ILE A 31 5.36 -6.49 -4.87
C ILE A 31 4.06 -6.29 -4.08
N ILE A 32 3.20 -5.36 -4.51
CA ILE A 32 1.88 -5.08 -3.91
C ILE A 32 0.99 -6.32 -3.92
N ALA A 33 1.04 -7.11 -5.00
CA ALA A 33 0.29 -8.37 -5.07
C ALA A 33 0.82 -9.48 -4.15
N GLY A 34 1.93 -9.25 -3.43
CA GLY A 34 2.63 -10.28 -2.64
C GLY A 34 3.30 -11.36 -3.50
N LYS A 35 3.56 -11.08 -4.79
CA LYS A 35 4.17 -12.02 -5.75
C LYS A 35 5.67 -11.84 -5.91
N ALA A 36 6.21 -10.71 -5.45
CA ALA A 36 7.64 -10.43 -5.45
C ALA A 36 8.07 -9.81 -4.10
N PRO A 37 9.30 -10.07 -3.63
CA PRO A 37 9.86 -9.34 -2.49
C PRO A 37 10.41 -7.98 -2.93
N VAL A 38 10.49 -7.06 -1.98
CA VAL A 38 11.39 -5.89 -2.06
C VAL A 38 12.84 -6.38 -1.87
N THR A 39 13.72 -6.01 -2.79
CA THR A 39 15.10 -6.47 -2.88
C THR A 39 16.14 -5.36 -2.70
N CYS A 40 15.71 -4.10 -2.73
CA CYS A 40 16.59 -2.96 -2.53
C CYS A 40 15.86 -1.74 -1.95
N ALA A 41 16.64 -0.79 -1.42
CA ALA A 41 16.16 0.49 -0.89
C ALA A 41 15.23 1.23 -1.86
N LYS A 42 15.56 1.26 -3.15
CA LYS A 42 14.73 1.93 -4.17
C LYS A 42 13.33 1.33 -4.25
N GLU A 43 13.21 0.01 -4.23
CA GLU A 43 11.91 -0.68 -4.24
C GLU A 43 11.14 -0.45 -2.93
N ALA A 44 11.84 -0.38 -1.80
CA ALA A 44 11.25 -0.03 -0.51
C ALA A 44 10.66 1.38 -0.51
N THR A 45 11.43 2.37 -1.01
CA THR A 45 10.96 3.75 -1.16
C THR A 45 9.73 3.82 -2.06
N LEU A 46 9.74 3.15 -3.21
CA LEU A 46 8.59 3.12 -4.11
C LEU A 46 7.34 2.50 -3.47
N LEU A 47 7.51 1.44 -2.68
CA LEU A 47 6.40 0.82 -1.95
C LEU A 47 5.85 1.71 -0.83
N ALA A 48 6.73 2.44 -0.13
CA ALA A 48 6.33 3.41 0.88
C ALA A 48 5.57 4.59 0.25
N GLU A 49 6.10 5.18 -0.83
CA GLU A 49 5.44 6.25 -1.57
C GLU A 49 4.08 5.82 -2.11
N PHE A 50 3.98 4.60 -2.62
CA PHE A 50 2.70 4.02 -3.04
C PHE A 50 1.67 4.00 -1.90
N TYR A 51 2.06 3.57 -0.70
CA TYR A 51 1.13 3.53 0.44
C TYR A 51 0.55 4.92 0.75
N TRP A 52 1.40 5.95 0.79
CA TRP A 52 0.94 7.30 1.10
C TRP A 52 0.09 7.92 -0.01
N GLN A 53 0.45 7.70 -1.28
CA GLN A 53 -0.39 8.11 -2.42
C GLN A 53 -1.76 7.42 -2.41
N MET A 54 -1.78 6.13 -2.07
CA MET A 54 -3.01 5.36 -1.92
C MET A 54 -3.87 5.91 -0.77
N LEU A 55 -3.26 6.28 0.36
CA LEU A 55 -3.97 6.86 1.50
C LEU A 55 -4.64 8.19 1.13
N ASP A 56 -3.89 9.10 0.48
CA ASP A 56 -4.41 10.39 0.01
C ASP A 56 -5.57 10.21 -0.97
N LEU A 57 -5.41 9.30 -1.93
CA LEU A 57 -6.44 9.00 -2.91
C LEU A 57 -7.68 8.40 -2.24
N SER A 58 -7.50 7.50 -1.28
CA SER A 58 -8.62 6.93 -0.52
C SER A 58 -9.38 7.97 0.28
N ALA A 59 -8.69 8.93 0.90
CA ALA A 59 -9.33 10.04 1.60
C ALA A 59 -10.11 10.96 0.65
N SER A 60 -9.57 11.19 -0.56
CA SER A 60 -10.28 11.92 -1.61
C SER A 60 -11.52 11.17 -2.10
N ASP A 61 -11.43 9.87 -2.33
CA ASP A 61 -12.54 9.04 -2.79
C ASP A 61 -13.68 9.03 -1.77
N GLU A 62 -13.35 8.86 -0.49
CA GLU A 62 -14.31 8.94 0.61
C GLU A 62 -15.01 10.32 0.67
N LYS A 63 -14.26 11.42 0.55
CA LYS A 63 -14.81 12.78 0.52
C LYS A 63 -15.80 13.00 -0.62
N HIS A 64 -15.61 12.33 -1.76
CA HIS A 64 -16.48 12.42 -2.93
C HIS A 64 -17.53 11.31 -3.01
N GLY A 65 -17.60 10.42 -2.02
CA GLY A 65 -18.53 9.29 -1.99
C GLY A 65 -18.26 8.25 -3.08
N VAL A 66 -17.01 8.14 -3.53
CA VAL A 66 -16.58 7.12 -4.49
C VAL A 66 -16.49 5.78 -3.78
N ALA A 67 -17.26 4.80 -4.26
CA ALA A 67 -17.20 3.44 -3.74
C ALA A 67 -16.03 2.68 -4.39
N VAL A 68 -15.12 2.17 -3.57
CA VAL A 68 -14.03 1.28 -3.98
C VAL A 68 -14.41 -0.14 -3.60
N LEU A 69 -14.50 -1.02 -4.59
CA LEU A 69 -14.94 -2.41 -4.41
C LEU A 69 -16.30 -2.57 -3.69
N GLY A 70 -17.16 -1.55 -3.78
CA GLY A 70 -18.48 -1.51 -3.14
C GLY A 70 -18.51 -0.85 -1.76
N GLU A 71 -17.35 -0.41 -1.23
CA GLU A 71 -17.23 0.26 0.07
C GLU A 71 -16.80 1.73 -0.10
N VAL A 72 -17.46 2.64 0.62
CA VAL A 72 -17.13 4.09 0.61
C VAL A 72 -16.14 4.45 1.72
N HIS A 73 -16.19 3.75 2.85
CA HIS A 73 -15.36 4.02 4.03
C HIS A 73 -14.25 2.97 4.15
N ASN A 74 -13.09 3.27 3.56
CA ASN A 74 -11.98 2.33 3.47
C ASN A 74 -10.90 2.54 4.56
N GLU A 75 -11.15 3.39 5.56
CA GLU A 75 -10.21 3.70 6.66
C GLU A 75 -9.67 2.44 7.36
N HIS A 76 -10.55 1.47 7.61
CA HIS A 76 -10.16 0.19 8.22
C HIS A 76 -9.07 -0.52 7.40
N TRP A 77 -9.24 -0.56 6.08
CA TRP A 77 -8.32 -1.21 5.17
C TRP A 77 -7.03 -0.43 4.99
N MET A 78 -7.09 0.91 5.01
CA MET A 78 -5.89 1.75 5.05
C MET A 78 -5.05 1.44 6.28
N GLN A 79 -5.66 1.32 7.46
CA GLN A 79 -4.96 0.94 8.68
C GLN A 79 -4.40 -0.49 8.63
N ARG A 80 -5.11 -1.45 8.02
CA ARG A 80 -4.56 -2.80 7.78
C ARG A 80 -3.33 -2.73 6.88
N LEU A 81 -3.40 -1.97 5.80
CA LEU A 81 -2.32 -1.82 4.83
C LEU A 81 -1.11 -1.09 5.43
N LEU A 82 -1.31 -0.13 6.33
CA LEU A 82 -0.24 0.49 7.11
C LEU A 82 0.60 -0.57 7.83
N ASN A 83 -0.08 -1.45 8.57
CA ASN A 83 0.59 -2.51 9.33
C ASN A 83 1.27 -3.54 8.42
N ILE A 84 0.62 -3.89 7.29
CA ILE A 84 1.17 -4.87 6.34
C ILE A 84 2.40 -4.32 5.62
N ILE A 85 2.33 -3.10 5.09
CA ILE A 85 3.40 -2.51 4.29
C ILE A 85 4.51 -1.95 5.18
N GLY A 86 4.17 -1.10 6.15
CA GLY A 86 5.14 -0.52 7.09
C GLY A 86 5.85 -1.61 7.89
N GLY A 87 5.08 -2.53 8.49
CA GLY A 87 5.65 -3.65 9.23
C GLY A 87 6.52 -4.58 8.36
N TYR A 88 6.16 -4.78 7.10
CA TYR A 88 7.00 -5.52 6.16
C TYR A 88 8.32 -4.82 5.86
N LEU A 89 8.30 -3.51 5.59
CA LEU A 89 9.50 -2.73 5.29
C LEU A 89 10.45 -2.69 6.50
N GLU A 90 9.93 -2.41 7.69
CA GLU A 90 10.70 -2.41 8.94
C GLU A 90 11.36 -3.78 9.20
N GLN A 91 10.60 -4.88 9.10
CA GLN A 91 11.12 -6.23 9.34
C GLN A 91 12.18 -6.67 8.33
N ASN A 92 12.23 -6.04 7.15
CA ASN A 92 13.21 -6.35 6.10
C ASN A 92 14.38 -5.35 6.06
N GLY A 93 14.52 -4.49 7.08
CA GLY A 93 15.63 -3.56 7.20
C GLY A 93 15.48 -2.26 6.41
N TYR A 94 14.25 -1.91 6.03
CA TYR A 94 13.93 -0.70 5.27
C TYR A 94 13.15 0.34 6.09
N ALA A 95 13.40 0.39 7.40
CA ALA A 95 12.76 1.35 8.30
C ALA A 95 13.12 2.80 7.91
N ASP A 96 14.38 3.06 7.56
CA ASP A 96 14.86 4.39 7.16
C ASP A 96 14.13 4.90 5.90
N GLU A 97 13.91 4.05 4.89
CA GLU A 97 13.16 4.40 3.69
C GLU A 97 11.69 4.69 4.01
N TRP A 98 11.09 3.91 4.91
CA TRP A 98 9.73 4.14 5.37
C TRP A 98 9.60 5.50 6.09
N GLU A 99 10.42 5.75 7.11
CA GLU A 99 10.43 7.01 7.88
C GLU A 99 10.71 8.22 6.98
N THR A 100 11.71 8.12 6.10
CA THR A 100 12.08 9.19 5.16
C THR A 100 10.92 9.58 4.24
N VAL A 101 10.09 8.61 3.83
CA VAL A 101 8.91 8.90 3.01
C VAL A 101 7.78 9.44 3.87
N CYS A 102 7.55 8.89 5.07
CA CYS A 102 6.55 9.41 6.01
C CYS A 102 6.73 10.90 6.30
N ASP A 103 7.98 11.35 6.52
CA ASP A 103 8.28 12.76 6.81
C ASP A 103 7.96 13.74 5.65
N ARG A 104 7.70 13.23 4.44
CA ARG A 104 7.38 14.05 3.26
C ARG A 104 5.88 14.23 3.02
N TYR A 105 5.04 13.41 3.64
CA TYR A 105 3.58 13.41 3.50
C TYR A 105 2.93 14.04 4.74
#